data_AF-A0A9E5Q6M8-F1
#
_entry.id   AF-A0A9E5Q6M8-F1
#
_cell.length_a   1.000
_cell.length_b   1.000
_cell.length_c   1.000
_cell.angle_alpha   90.00
_cell.angle_beta   90.00
_cell.angle_gamma   90.00
#
_symmetry.space_group_name_H-M   'P 1'
#
loop_
_entity.id
_entity.type
_entity.pdbx_description
1 polymer ?
#
loop_
_entity_poly.entity_id
_entity_poly.type
_entity_poly.pdbx_seq_one_letter_code
_entity_poly.pdbx_strand_id
1 'polypeptide(L)'
;NTEALLLKKRQLSNSVSDAISAEAISRTGSGNAAEAMTQVTGASVVDGKYVYIRGLGERYSSTMLNGAELPSADPEKKAVHMDMFPSNLLDNIVTLKTFTPDKPGNFSGGMVDVGTK
;
A
#
# COMPACT_ATOMS: atom_id res chain seq x y z
N ASN A 1 1.47 2.79 14.72
CA ASN A 1 1.68 1.34 14.90
C ASN A 1 3.18 1.02 14.98
N THR A 2 3.64 0.17 15.91
CA THR A 2 5.06 -0.25 15.99
C THR A 2 5.37 -1.38 15.01
N GLU A 3 6.63 -1.47 14.57
CA GLU A 3 7.10 -2.48 13.59
C GLU A 3 6.84 -3.92 14.07
N ALA A 4 7.01 -4.18 15.37
CA ALA A 4 6.75 -5.49 15.98
C ALA A 4 5.27 -5.92 15.88
N LEU A 5 4.31 -4.98 15.99
CA LEU A 5 2.89 -5.29 15.85
C LEU A 5 2.53 -5.67 14.41
N LEU A 6 3.11 -4.98 13.42
CA LEU A 6 2.88 -5.29 12.01
C LEU A 6 3.50 -6.63 11.62
N LEU A 7 4.70 -6.95 12.13
CA LEU A 7 5.32 -8.26 11.93
C LEU A 7 4.46 -9.40 12.51
N LYS A 8 3.91 -9.21 13.71
CA LYS A 8 3.01 -10.19 14.33
C LYS A 8 1.73 -10.37 13.52
N LYS A 9 1.13 -9.28 13.02
CA LYS A 9 -0.03 -9.35 12.10
C LYS A 9 0.31 -10.14 10.83
N ARG A 10 1.49 -9.90 10.24
CA ARG A 10 1.96 -10.64 9.06
C ARG A 10 2.15 -12.13 9.35
N GLN A 11 2.70 -12.49 10.51
CA GLN A 11 2.90 -13.89 10.93
C GLN A 11 1.58 -14.64 11.14
N LEU A 12 0.54 -13.95 11.62
CA LEU A 12 -0.79 -14.52 11.83
C LEU A 12 -1.66 -14.51 10.57
N SER A 13 -1.19 -13.91 9.48
CA SER A 13 -1.92 -13.76 8.24
C SER A 13 -1.94 -15.08 7.46
N ASN A 14 -3.13 -15.52 7.05
CA ASN A 14 -3.30 -16.63 6.12
C ASN A 14 -3.00 -16.25 4.66
N SER A 15 -2.68 -14.97 4.41
CA SER A 15 -2.36 -14.41 3.10
C SER A 15 -0.96 -13.82 3.07
N VAL A 16 -0.32 -13.84 1.89
CA VAL A 16 0.96 -13.17 1.70
C VAL A 16 0.71 -11.67 1.75
N SER A 17 1.24 -11.04 2.79
CA SER A 17 1.15 -9.59 3.00
C SER A 17 2.51 -9.03 3.38
N ASP A 18 2.66 -7.73 3.17
CA ASP A 18 3.79 -6.95 3.65
C ASP A 18 3.29 -5.65 4.24
N ALA A 19 4.04 -5.04 5.15
CA ALA A 19 3.59 -3.82 5.79
C ALA A 19 4.77 -2.96 6.25
N ILE A 20 4.60 -1.64 6.16
CA ILE A 20 5.55 -0.66 6.68
C ILE A 20 4.86 0.22 7.73
N SER A 21 5.51 0.43 8.87
CA SER A 21 5.02 1.26 9.97
C SER A 21 5.41 2.72 9.81
N ALA A 22 4.69 3.64 10.44
CA ALA A 22 5.08 5.04 10.56
C ALA A 22 6.51 5.22 11.09
N GLU A 23 6.95 4.36 12.00
CA GLU A 23 8.32 4.35 12.52
C GLU A 23 9.35 4.05 11.41
N ALA A 24 9.10 3.04 10.59
CA ALA A 24 9.97 2.69 9.47
C ALA A 24 9.91 3.74 8.34
N ILE A 25 8.73 4.30 8.06
CA ILE A 25 8.54 5.41 7.11
C ILE A 25 9.38 6.62 7.55
N SER A 26 9.31 6.97 8.84
CA SER A 26 10.10 8.07 9.42
C SER A 26 11.60 7.79 9.35
N ARG A 27 12.02 6.57 9.73
CA ARG A 27 13.42 6.14 9.71
C ARG A 27 14.05 6.15 8.31
N THR A 28 13.26 5.86 7.29
CA THR A 28 13.71 5.88 5.88
C THR A 28 13.69 7.26 5.25
N GLY A 29 13.14 8.28 5.94
CA GLY A 29 13.06 9.64 5.42
C GLY A 29 12.07 9.82 4.27
N SER A 30 11.10 8.92 4.12
CA SER A 30 10.09 8.99 3.07
C SER A 30 9.17 10.21 3.30
N GLY A 31 9.01 11.08 2.29
CA GLY A 31 8.18 12.28 2.35
C GLY A 31 6.69 12.03 2.12
N ASN A 32 6.34 10.96 1.43
CA ASN A 32 4.97 10.60 1.07
C ASN A 32 4.79 9.07 0.99
N ALA A 33 3.55 8.62 0.76
CA ALA A 33 3.25 7.19 0.67
C ALA A 33 3.88 6.52 -0.56
N ALA A 34 4.04 7.22 -1.68
CA ALA A 34 4.73 6.67 -2.85
C ALA A 34 6.19 6.31 -2.51
N GLU A 35 6.94 7.22 -1.90
CA GLU A 35 8.31 6.95 -1.46
C GLU A 35 8.37 5.81 -0.43
N ALA A 36 7.45 5.78 0.54
CA ALA A 36 7.35 4.69 1.50
C ALA A 36 7.11 3.32 0.84
N MET A 37 6.34 3.29 -0.24
CA MET A 37 6.03 2.05 -0.98
C MET A 37 7.25 1.44 -1.66
N THR A 38 8.32 2.20 -1.92
CA THR A 38 9.58 1.65 -2.47
C THR A 38 10.27 0.67 -1.52
N GLN A 39 9.97 0.76 -0.22
CA GLN A 39 10.53 -0.10 0.83
C GLN A 39 9.72 -1.39 0.99
N VAL A 40 8.53 -1.46 0.41
CA VAL A 40 7.67 -2.65 0.45
C VAL A 40 8.17 -3.65 -0.59
N THR A 41 8.40 -4.89 -0.16
CA THR A 41 8.98 -5.90 -1.05
C THR A 41 8.02 -6.21 -2.20
N GLY A 42 8.50 -6.19 -3.44
CA GLY A 42 7.66 -6.48 -4.61
C GLY A 42 6.61 -5.39 -4.92
N ALA A 43 6.72 -4.22 -4.30
CA ALA A 43 6.12 -3.00 -4.79
C ALA A 43 7.14 -2.23 -5.63
N SER A 44 6.65 -1.46 -6.60
CA SER A 44 7.45 -0.54 -7.40
C SER A 44 6.65 0.72 -7.65
N VAL A 45 7.32 1.86 -7.78
CA VAL A 45 6.66 3.14 -8.03
C VAL A 45 7.03 3.64 -9.42
N VAL A 46 6.01 3.93 -10.21
CA VAL A 46 6.12 4.44 -11.58
C VAL A 46 5.62 5.88 -11.62
N ASP A 47 6.30 6.73 -12.40
CA ASP A 47 6.05 8.18 -12.50
C ASP A 47 6.08 8.91 -11.15
N GLY A 48 6.73 8.33 -10.13
CA GLY A 48 6.81 8.88 -8.77
C GLY A 48 5.52 8.78 -7.95
N LYS A 49 4.44 8.19 -8.48
CA LYS A 49 3.11 8.21 -7.83
C LYS A 49 2.26 6.97 -7.99
N TYR A 50 2.47 6.16 -9.03
CA TYR A 50 1.67 4.95 -9.27
C TYR A 50 2.37 3.73 -8.69
N VAL A 51 1.65 2.94 -7.89
CA VAL A 51 2.21 1.74 -7.29
C VAL A 51 1.87 0.51 -8.11
N TYR A 52 2.90 -0.26 -8.44
CA TYR A 52 2.81 -1.54 -9.14
C TYR A 52 3.14 -2.63 -8.15
N ILE A 53 2.33 -3.69 -8.09
CA ILE A 53 2.55 -4.82 -7.19
C ILE A 53 2.88 -6.05 -8.02
N ARG A 54 4.03 -6.68 -7.72
CA ARG A 54 4.61 -7.80 -8.47
C ARG A 54 4.79 -7.53 -9.97
N GLY A 55 5.13 -6.30 -10.33
CA GLY A 55 5.31 -5.87 -11.72
C GLY A 55 4.02 -5.75 -12.52
N LEU A 56 2.85 -5.98 -11.91
CA LEU A 56 1.58 -5.74 -12.55
C LEU A 56 1.21 -4.26 -12.40
N GLY A 57 0.86 -3.66 -13.54
CA GLY A 57 0.56 -2.23 -13.65
C GLY A 57 -0.67 -1.82 -12.86
N GLU A 58 -0.91 -0.51 -12.84
CA GLU A 58 -1.82 0.14 -11.90
C GLU A 58 -3.26 -0.37 -11.96
N ARG A 59 -3.74 -0.82 -13.12
CA ARG A 59 -5.10 -1.38 -13.30
C ARG A 59 -5.34 -2.69 -12.55
N TYR A 60 -4.27 -3.39 -12.17
CA TYR A 60 -4.31 -4.68 -11.48
C TYR A 60 -4.08 -4.55 -9.97
N SER A 61 -3.80 -3.35 -9.49
CA SER A 61 -3.72 -3.02 -8.08
C SER A 61 -4.97 -2.29 -7.60
N SER A 62 -5.39 -2.55 -6.37
CA SER A 62 -6.44 -1.77 -5.70
C SER A 62 -5.82 -0.96 -4.56
N THR A 63 -6.30 0.25 -4.33
CA THR A 63 -5.82 1.12 -3.25
C THR A 63 -6.97 1.48 -2.33
N MET A 64 -6.71 1.40 -1.03
CA MET A 64 -7.63 1.74 0.04
C MET A 64 -7.00 2.75 0.98
N LEU A 65 -7.87 3.51 1.65
CA LEU A 65 -7.53 4.40 2.74
C LEU A 65 -8.37 4.00 3.95
N ASN A 66 -7.72 3.53 5.00
CA ASN A 66 -8.39 3.02 6.21
C ASN A 66 -9.46 1.96 5.88
N GLY A 67 -9.20 1.09 4.90
CA GLY A 67 -10.12 0.07 4.41
C GLY A 67 -11.24 0.56 3.49
N ALA A 68 -11.35 1.86 3.20
CA ALA A 68 -12.27 2.38 2.19
C ALA A 68 -11.58 2.42 0.82
N GLU A 69 -12.24 1.92 -0.22
CA GLU A 69 -11.69 1.95 -1.59
C GLU A 69 -11.55 3.39 -2.09
N LEU A 70 -10.35 3.72 -2.59
CA LEU A 70 -10.07 5.02 -3.15
C LEU A 70 -10.26 5.00 -4.67
N PRO A 71 -11.08 5.89 -5.24
CA PRO A 71 -11.21 6.02 -6.68
C PRO A 71 -9.95 6.67 -7.27
N SER A 72 -9.76 6.46 -8.57
CA SER A 72 -8.77 7.21 -9.33
C SER A 72 -9.24 8.66 -9.55
N ALA A 73 -8.31 9.61 -9.48
CA ALA A 73 -8.52 10.98 -9.92
C ALA A 73 -8.26 11.16 -11.44
N ASP A 74 -7.69 10.14 -12.08
CA ASP A 74 -7.37 10.12 -13.50
C ASP A 74 -8.44 9.30 -14.25
N PRO A 75 -9.14 9.86 -15.26
CA PRO A 75 -10.15 9.13 -16.02
C PRO A 75 -9.57 8.01 -16.90
N GLU A 76 -8.29 8.09 -17.27
CA GLU A 76 -7.63 7.12 -18.16
C GLU A 76 -6.96 5.98 -17.39
N LYS A 77 -6.60 6.22 -16.11
CA LYS A 77 -5.90 5.24 -15.27
C LYS A 77 -6.74 4.86 -14.07
N LYS A 78 -6.85 3.56 -13.75
CA LYS A 78 -7.49 3.09 -12.51
C LYS A 78 -6.45 3.04 -11.38
N ALA A 79 -5.93 4.20 -10.98
CA ALA A 79 -4.78 4.28 -10.09
C ALA A 79 -4.82 5.50 -9.19
N VAL A 80 -4.54 5.30 -7.90
CA VAL A 80 -4.45 6.40 -6.93
C VAL A 80 -3.05 7.00 -6.98
N HIS A 81 -2.98 8.32 -6.90
CA HIS A 81 -1.73 9.08 -6.74
C HIS A 81 -1.24 8.95 -5.31
N MET A 82 -0.22 8.12 -5.08
CA MET A 82 0.27 7.82 -3.73
C MET A 82 1.15 8.93 -3.13
N ASP A 83 1.67 9.82 -3.97
CA ASP A 83 2.41 11.02 -3.57
C ASP A 83 1.52 12.06 -2.86
N MET A 84 0.19 11.98 -3.06
CA MET A 84 -0.79 12.85 -2.40
C MET A 84 -0.96 12.59 -0.91
N PHE A 85 -0.36 11.52 -0.36
CA PHE A 85 -0.44 11.17 1.06
C PHE A 85 0.87 11.50 1.76
N PRO A 86 0.95 12.63 2.49
CA PRO A 86 2.15 13.00 3.21
C PRO A 86 2.48 12.02 4.33
N SER A 87 3.77 11.73 4.53
CA SER A 87 4.22 10.73 5.50
C SER A 87 3.86 11.05 6.95
N ASN A 88 3.68 12.33 7.29
CA ASN A 88 3.25 12.76 8.63
C ASN A 88 1.82 12.30 8.98
N LEU A 89 0.96 12.04 7.99
CA LEU A 89 -0.39 11.52 8.18
C LEU A 89 -0.43 9.98 8.24
N LEU A 90 0.62 9.31 7.77
CA LEU A 90 0.67 7.86 7.69
C LEU A 90 0.92 7.25 9.07
N ASP A 91 0.13 6.24 9.40
CA ASP A 91 0.37 5.35 10.54
C ASP A 91 1.00 4.02 10.10
N ASN A 92 0.55 3.49 8.97
CA ASN A 92 1.10 2.29 8.34
C ASN A 92 0.63 2.18 6.88
N ILE A 93 1.34 1.38 6.07
CA ILE A 93 0.83 0.94 4.78
C ILE A 93 0.90 -0.58 4.75
N VAL A 94 -0.22 -1.22 4.43
CA VAL A 94 -0.33 -2.69 4.35
C VAL A 94 -0.56 -3.07 2.90
N THR A 95 0.24 -3.99 2.39
CA THR A 95 0.12 -4.53 1.03
C THR A 95 -0.26 -5.99 1.09
N LEU A 96 -1.48 -6.32 0.67
CA LEU A 96 -1.92 -7.69 0.44
C LEU A 96 -1.55 -8.12 -0.97
N LYS A 97 -0.95 -9.30 -1.07
CA LYS A 97 -0.50 -9.88 -2.33
C LYS A 97 -1.21 -11.20 -2.62
N THR A 98 -2.05 -11.69 -1.73
CA THR A 98 -2.89 -12.87 -1.99
C THR A 98 -4.34 -12.48 -1.79
N PHE A 99 -5.19 -12.94 -2.71
CA PHE A 99 -6.62 -12.76 -2.58
C PHE A 99 -7.16 -13.57 -1.39
N THR A 100 -8.03 -12.96 -0.61
CA THR A 100 -8.78 -13.64 0.46
C THR A 100 -10.26 -13.32 0.31
N PRO A 101 -11.19 -14.24 0.65
CA PRO A 101 -12.62 -14.05 0.42
C PRO A 101 -13.25 -12.87 1.18
N ASP A 102 -12.58 -12.36 2.21
CA ASP A 102 -13.00 -11.18 2.99
C ASP A 102 -12.61 -9.85 2.33
N LYS A 103 -11.93 -9.86 1.17
CA LYS A 103 -11.52 -8.66 0.44
C LYS A 103 -12.26 -8.51 -0.91
N PRO A 104 -12.44 -7.28 -1.40
CA PRO A 104 -13.02 -7.03 -2.73
C PRO A 104 -12.24 -7.73 -3.85
N GLY A 105 -12.95 -8.31 -4.82
CA GLY A 105 -12.40 -9.06 -5.97
C GLY A 105 -11.81 -8.21 -7.09
N ASN A 106 -11.47 -6.95 -6.84
CA ASN A 106 -11.11 -5.95 -7.85
C ASN A 106 -9.59 -5.80 -8.07
N PHE A 107 -8.76 -6.71 -7.57
CA PHE A 107 -7.30 -6.71 -7.74
C PHE A 107 -6.76 -8.09 -8.12
N SER A 108 -5.68 -8.13 -8.90
CA SER A 108 -4.95 -9.36 -9.24
C SER A 108 -3.45 -9.27 -8.98
N GLY A 109 -2.85 -8.07 -8.99
CA GLY A 109 -1.47 -7.84 -8.60
C GLY A 109 -1.28 -7.70 -7.10
N GLY A 110 -2.12 -6.89 -6.47
CA GLY A 110 -2.17 -6.70 -5.03
C GLY A 110 -3.10 -5.58 -4.60
N MET A 111 -3.32 -5.46 -3.31
CA MET A 111 -4.13 -4.42 -2.69
C MET A 111 -3.26 -3.67 -1.69
N VAL A 112 -3.26 -2.35 -1.79
CA VAL A 112 -2.53 -1.44 -0.88
C VAL A 112 -3.56 -0.75 -0.01
N ASP A 113 -3.43 -0.84 1.30
CA ASP A 113 -4.26 -0.13 2.26
C ASP A 113 -3.39 0.85 3.06
N VAL A 114 -3.71 2.13 2.93
CA VAL A 114 -3.03 3.23 3.60
C VAL A 114 -3.77 3.50 4.90
N GLY A 115 -3.11 3.23 6.03
CA GLY A 115 -3.60 3.59 7.35
C GLY A 115 -3.12 4.98 7.75
N THR A 116 -4.03 5.88 8.07
CA THR A 116 -3.70 7.20 8.63
C THR A 116 -3.85 7.22 10.15
N LYS A 117 -3.27 8.23 10.79
CA LYS A 117 -3.38 8.47 12.25
C LYS A 117 -4.78 8.91 12.66
#